data_AF-A0A8S2SCG5-F1
#
_entry.id   AF-A0A8S2SCG5-F1
#
_cell.length_a   1.000
_cell.length_b   1.000
_cell.length_c   1.000
_cell.angle_alpha   90.00
_cell.angle_beta   90.00
_cell.angle_gamma   90.00
#
_symmetry.space_group_name_H-M   'P 1'
#
loop_
_entity.id
_entity.type
_entity.pdbx_description
1 polymer ?
#
loop_
_entity_poly.entity_id
_entity_poly.type
_entity_poly.pdbx_seq_one_letter_code
_entity_poly.pdbx_strand_id
1 'polypeptide(L)'
;MSPHAHYDGTSKYKVWEAVRASTCAPGYFEEYLLDGNVFQDGGLIANNPTSIALHECKLLWPGEDIQCVVSLGNGRPTPDVAFQSKSMTLKQKLSSLVDSVTNTETIHVCLHDLLPTNIYFRLNPFMSADFVLDEHRPERIEQMLRDAQKYIRQNEYKFLKLAQQLTRLRSPLQRLLDKLKKFIHIYT
;
A
#
# COMPACT_ATOMS: atom_id res chain seq x y z
N MET A 1 -3.39 6.74 -23.39
CA MET A 1 -4.06 6.16 -22.22
C MET A 1 -4.85 4.96 -22.67
N SER A 2 -4.84 3.85 -21.90
CA SER A 2 -5.67 2.68 -22.20
C SER A 2 -7.14 3.04 -22.00
N PRO A 3 -8.07 2.67 -22.90
CA PRO A 3 -9.51 2.94 -22.74
C PRO A 3 -10.17 2.25 -21.53
N HIS A 4 -9.40 1.46 -20.76
CA HIS A 4 -9.85 0.72 -19.59
C HIS A 4 -9.24 1.21 -18.27
N ALA A 5 -8.43 2.28 -18.29
CA ALA A 5 -7.88 2.88 -17.07
C ALA A 5 -8.98 3.61 -16.30
N HIS A 6 -9.18 3.24 -15.04
CA HIS A 6 -10.16 3.90 -14.17
C HIS A 6 -9.66 5.26 -13.63
N TYR A 7 -8.34 5.48 -13.63
CA TYR A 7 -7.72 6.71 -13.13
C TYR A 7 -6.95 7.41 -14.24
N ASP A 8 -7.07 8.73 -14.29
CA ASP A 8 -6.26 9.54 -15.19
C ASP A 8 -4.80 9.59 -14.70
N GLY A 9 -3.90 9.02 -15.50
CA GLY A 9 -2.46 9.02 -15.24
C GLY A 9 -1.67 9.90 -16.22
N THR A 10 -0.56 10.47 -15.76
CA THR A 10 0.39 11.22 -16.59
C THR A 10 1.82 11.05 -16.09
N SER A 11 2.80 11.21 -16.99
CA SER A 11 4.23 11.23 -16.68
C SER A 11 4.87 12.61 -16.91
N LYS A 12 4.05 13.65 -17.08
CA LYS A 12 4.49 15.03 -17.37
C LYS A 12 5.24 15.68 -16.19
N TYR A 13 4.86 15.34 -14.96
CA TYR A 13 5.32 16.02 -13.75
C TYR A 13 6.59 15.42 -13.18
N LYS A 14 7.34 16.24 -12.43
CA LYS A 14 8.51 15.80 -11.68
C LYS A 14 8.09 14.94 -10.49
N VAL A 15 8.97 14.04 -10.09
CA VAL A 15 8.71 13.12 -8.97
C VAL A 15 8.32 13.85 -7.69
N TRP A 16 8.98 14.97 -7.36
CA TRP A 16 8.67 15.71 -6.13
C TRP A 16 7.26 16.35 -6.16
N GLU A 17 6.74 16.71 -7.34
CA GLU A 17 5.40 17.26 -7.51
C GLU A 17 4.36 16.18 -7.24
N ALA A 18 4.56 14.98 -7.77
CA ALA A 18 3.70 13.83 -7.53
C ALA A 18 3.71 13.43 -6.04
N VAL A 19 4.88 13.43 -5.40
CA VAL A 19 5.00 13.16 -3.96
C VAL A 19 4.28 14.23 -3.15
N ARG A 20 4.46 15.52 -3.47
CA ARG A 20 3.78 16.62 -2.76
C ARG A 20 2.26 16.56 -2.92
N ALA A 21 1.77 16.27 -4.12
CA ALA A 21 0.36 16.07 -4.39
C ALA A 21 -0.22 14.90 -3.57
N SER A 22 0.53 13.80 -3.43
CA SER A 22 0.05 12.61 -2.72
C SER A 22 0.07 12.73 -1.19
N THR A 23 0.87 13.65 -0.61
CA THR A 23 1.10 13.74 0.85
C THR A 23 0.51 14.99 1.51
N CYS A 24 -0.30 15.77 0.78
CA CYS A 24 -0.89 17.00 1.31
C CYS A 24 -2.11 16.71 2.21
N ALA A 25 -1.84 16.14 3.39
CA ALA A 25 -2.86 15.69 4.35
C ALA A 25 -3.64 16.88 4.95
N PRO A 26 -4.99 16.87 4.91
CA PRO A 26 -5.79 17.94 5.48
C PRO A 26 -5.46 18.22 6.94
N GLY A 27 -5.19 19.49 7.24
CA GLY A 27 -4.86 19.93 8.59
C GLY A 27 -3.41 19.71 9.01
N TYR A 28 -2.57 19.14 8.14
CA TYR A 28 -1.11 19.06 8.27
C TYR A 28 -0.41 19.89 7.19
N PHE A 29 -0.87 19.78 5.94
CA PHE A 29 -0.29 20.48 4.81
C PHE A 29 -1.38 21.18 3.98
N GLU A 30 -1.00 22.28 3.34
CA GLU A 30 -1.85 22.96 2.36
C GLU A 30 -2.03 22.11 1.10
N GLU A 31 -3.18 22.32 0.45
CA GLU A 31 -3.50 21.71 -0.84
C GLU A 31 -2.46 22.05 -1.91
N TYR A 32 -2.23 21.10 -2.83
CA TYR A 32 -1.23 21.29 -3.88
C TYR A 32 -1.93 21.64 -5.20
N LEU A 33 -1.69 22.85 -5.69
CA LEU A 33 -2.24 23.33 -6.96
C LEU A 33 -1.29 22.97 -8.10
N LEU A 34 -1.77 22.26 -9.11
CA LEU A 34 -0.98 21.87 -10.27
C LEU A 34 -1.86 21.82 -11.53
N ASP A 35 -1.47 22.60 -12.54
CA ASP A 35 -2.17 22.73 -13.82
C ASP A 35 -3.70 22.98 -13.67
N GLY A 36 -4.08 23.84 -12.72
CA GLY A 36 -5.48 24.19 -12.46
C GLY A 36 -6.27 23.16 -11.67
N ASN A 37 -5.65 22.05 -11.26
CA ASN A 37 -6.24 21.05 -10.39
C ASN A 37 -5.78 21.25 -8.94
N VAL A 38 -6.66 20.89 -8.02
CA VAL A 38 -6.40 20.89 -6.58
C VAL A 38 -6.15 19.45 -6.13
N PHE A 39 -4.95 19.19 -5.61
CA PHE A 39 -4.59 17.89 -5.07
C PHE A 39 -4.64 17.87 -3.55
N GLN A 40 -5.04 16.72 -3.02
CA GLN A 40 -5.13 16.38 -1.60
C GLN A 40 -4.52 14.99 -1.38
N ASP A 41 -4.17 14.68 -0.13
CA ASP A 41 -3.55 13.42 0.24
C ASP A 41 -4.33 12.19 -0.26
N GLY A 42 -3.58 11.25 -0.85
CA GLY A 42 -4.14 10.02 -1.40
C GLY A 42 -4.78 9.12 -0.35
N GLY A 43 -4.35 9.23 0.92
CA GLY A 43 -4.92 8.55 2.07
C GLY A 43 -6.40 8.88 2.31
N LEU A 44 -6.90 10.01 1.79
CA LEU A 44 -8.32 10.36 1.86
C LEU A 44 -9.22 9.42 1.07
N ILE A 45 -8.69 8.79 0.02
CA ILE A 45 -9.45 7.97 -0.93
C ILE A 45 -8.92 6.53 -0.95
N ALA A 46 -7.61 6.36 -0.82
CA ALA A 46 -6.91 5.10 -1.00
C ALA A 46 -5.71 4.95 -0.04
N ASN A 47 -5.98 4.94 1.28
CA ASN A 47 -4.94 4.68 2.29
C ASN A 47 -4.33 3.25 2.19
N ASN A 48 -4.99 2.35 1.46
CA ASN A 48 -4.40 1.10 0.98
C ASN A 48 -4.45 1.05 -0.56
N PRO A 49 -3.40 1.52 -1.26
CA PRO A 49 -3.41 1.60 -2.72
C PRO A 49 -3.26 0.25 -3.43
N THR A 50 -3.34 -0.88 -2.72
CA THR A 50 -3.11 -2.22 -3.29
C THR A 50 -4.08 -2.53 -4.44
N SER A 51 -5.37 -2.19 -4.30
CA SER A 51 -6.35 -2.43 -5.36
C SER A 51 -6.05 -1.62 -6.63
N ILE A 52 -5.66 -0.35 -6.47
CA ILE A 52 -5.23 0.53 -7.56
C ILE A 52 -3.99 -0.07 -8.24
N ALA A 53 -2.99 -0.46 -7.46
CA ALA A 53 -1.77 -1.06 -7.99
C ALA A 53 -2.06 -2.35 -8.79
N LEU A 54 -2.95 -3.21 -8.31
CA LEU A 54 -3.34 -4.44 -9.02
C LEU A 54 -4.11 -4.16 -10.31
N HIS A 55 -4.97 -3.14 -10.30
CA HIS A 55 -5.68 -2.69 -11.50
C HIS A 55 -4.69 -2.18 -12.55
N GLU A 56 -3.78 -1.28 -12.18
CA GLU A 56 -2.76 -0.73 -13.07
C GLU A 56 -1.80 -1.82 -13.59
N CYS A 57 -1.39 -2.78 -12.75
CA CYS A 57 -0.57 -3.92 -13.19
C CYS A 57 -1.25 -4.73 -14.30
N LYS A 58 -2.56 -4.97 -14.21
CA LYS A 58 -3.31 -5.70 -15.24
C LYS A 58 -3.41 -4.92 -16.56
N LEU A 59 -3.43 -3.60 -16.50
CA LEU A 59 -3.44 -2.74 -17.68
C LEU A 59 -2.05 -2.68 -18.34
N LEU A 60 -0.97 -2.62 -17.55
CA LEU A 60 0.41 -2.58 -18.03
C LEU A 60 0.87 -3.93 -18.58
N TRP A 61 0.49 -5.03 -17.94
CA TRP A 61 0.90 -6.39 -18.31
C TRP A 61 -0.33 -7.30 -18.51
N PRO A 62 -1.10 -7.08 -19.58
CA PRO A 62 -2.26 -7.91 -19.86
C PRO A 62 -1.85 -9.37 -20.07
N GLY A 63 -2.51 -10.29 -19.35
CA GLY A 63 -2.24 -11.73 -19.45
C GLY A 63 -0.96 -12.21 -18.74
N GLU A 64 -0.31 -11.37 -17.92
CA GLU A 64 0.72 -11.80 -16.98
C GLU A 64 0.13 -12.02 -15.59
N ASP A 65 0.45 -13.17 -14.99
CA ASP A 65 0.06 -13.47 -13.62
C ASP A 65 0.96 -12.72 -12.63
N ILE A 66 0.34 -12.17 -11.59
CA ILE A 66 1.06 -11.51 -10.51
C ILE A 66 1.67 -12.57 -9.61
N GLN A 67 3.00 -12.58 -9.51
CA GLN A 67 3.72 -13.55 -8.69
C GLN A 67 3.52 -13.32 -7.19
N CYS A 68 3.61 -12.07 -6.74
CA CYS A 68 3.57 -11.72 -5.34
C CYS A 68 3.13 -10.26 -5.17
N VAL A 69 2.36 -10.00 -4.13
CA VAL A 69 1.84 -8.70 -3.73
C VAL A 69 2.17 -8.53 -2.26
N VAL A 70 2.97 -7.50 -1.95
CA VAL A 70 3.32 -7.16 -0.58
C VAL A 70 2.69 -5.82 -0.25
N SER A 71 1.79 -5.82 0.72
CA SER A 71 1.13 -4.63 1.21
C SER A 71 1.65 -4.31 2.60
N LEU A 72 2.33 -3.17 2.74
CA LEU A 72 2.93 -2.72 3.99
C LEU A 72 2.01 -1.67 4.62
N GLY A 73 1.66 -1.87 5.88
CA GLY A 73 0.94 -0.88 6.69
C GLY A 73 1.87 -0.19 7.67
N ASN A 74 1.51 1.03 8.06
CA ASN A 74 2.28 1.85 9.00
C ASN A 74 2.05 1.48 10.48
N GLY A 75 1.32 0.39 10.73
CA GLY A 75 0.91 -0.03 12.07
C GLY A 75 -0.60 0.07 12.26
N ARG A 76 -1.11 -0.71 13.22
CA ARG A 76 -2.47 -0.58 13.73
C ARG A 76 -2.46 -0.58 15.26
N PRO A 77 -3.29 0.22 15.92
CA PRO A 77 -3.35 0.21 17.38
C PRO A 77 -3.81 -1.16 17.87
N THR A 78 -3.32 -1.60 19.04
CA THR A 78 -3.93 -2.74 19.72
C THR A 78 -5.34 -2.36 20.20
N PRO A 79 -6.26 -3.33 20.34
CA PRO A 79 -7.60 -3.07 20.84
C PRO A 79 -7.61 -2.28 22.15
N ASP A 80 -6.75 -2.65 23.10
CA ASP A 80 -6.65 -1.99 24.40
C ASP A 80 -6.26 -0.51 24.29
N VAL A 81 -5.34 -0.18 23.38
CA VAL A 81 -4.92 1.21 23.09
C VAL A 81 -6.03 1.99 22.39
N ALA A 82 -6.72 1.37 21.43
CA ALA A 82 -7.84 1.98 20.71
C ALA A 82 -9.02 2.33 21.64
N PHE A 83 -9.26 1.53 22.69
CA PHE A 83 -10.32 1.81 23.67
C PHE A 83 -9.93 2.92 24.68
N GLN A 84 -8.64 3.10 24.96
CA GLN A 84 -8.13 4.11 25.89
C GLN A 84 -7.99 5.51 25.27
N SER A 85 -7.85 5.63 23.94
CA SER A 85 -7.76 6.90 23.22
C SER A 85 -9.13 7.60 23.07
N LYS A 86 -9.83 7.84 24.19
CA LYS A 86 -11.12 8.58 24.22
C LYS A 86 -11.01 10.10 24.04
N SER A 87 -9.81 10.64 23.81
CA SER A 87 -9.55 12.06 23.59
C SER A 87 -8.99 12.31 22.18
N MET A 88 -9.76 11.95 21.15
CA MET A 88 -9.40 12.28 19.77
C MET A 88 -9.90 13.66 19.38
N THR A 89 -8.98 14.47 18.84
CA THR A 89 -9.27 15.75 18.18
C THR A 89 -10.10 15.51 16.91
N LEU A 90 -10.90 16.48 16.45
CA LEU A 90 -11.75 16.34 15.24
C LEU A 90 -10.94 15.87 14.01
N LYS A 91 -9.69 16.34 13.86
CA LYS A 91 -8.75 15.91 12.82
C LYS A 91 -8.41 14.41 12.89
N GLN A 92 -8.20 13.90 14.09
CA GLN A 92 -7.88 12.48 14.32
C GLN A 92 -9.12 11.61 14.14
N LYS A 93 -10.32 12.11 14.51
CA LYS A 93 -11.59 11.46 14.18
C LYS A 93 -11.83 11.40 12.68
N LEU A 94 -11.49 12.45 11.94
CA LEU A 94 -11.63 12.48 10.48
C LEU A 94 -10.62 11.55 9.81
N SER A 95 -9.35 11.57 10.24
CA SER A 95 -8.34 10.60 9.79
C SER A 95 -8.76 9.17 10.11
N SER A 96 -9.21 8.88 11.34
CA SER A 96 -9.64 7.54 11.72
C SER A 96 -10.93 7.11 11.03
N LEU A 97 -11.87 8.04 10.77
CA LEU A 97 -13.07 7.76 9.99
C LEU A 97 -12.70 7.52 8.53
N VAL A 98 -11.81 8.31 7.94
CA VAL A 98 -11.26 8.07 6.61
C VAL A 98 -10.54 6.72 6.58
N ASP A 99 -9.74 6.36 7.58
CA ASP A 99 -9.07 5.06 7.67
C ASP A 99 -10.06 3.90 7.83
N SER A 100 -11.17 4.14 8.54
CA SER A 100 -12.27 3.18 8.73
C SER A 100 -13.19 3.07 7.51
N VAL A 101 -13.35 4.15 6.75
CA VAL A 101 -14.25 4.27 5.58
C VAL A 101 -13.52 3.93 4.28
N THR A 102 -12.23 4.24 4.17
CA THR A 102 -11.28 3.79 3.13
C THR A 102 -10.53 2.52 3.55
N ASN A 103 -11.08 1.81 4.53
CA ASN A 103 -11.18 0.37 4.61
C ASN A 103 -9.95 -0.41 4.13
N THR A 104 -8.83 -0.18 4.80
CA THR A 104 -7.63 -1.00 4.61
C THR A 104 -7.91 -2.49 4.84
N GLU A 105 -8.90 -2.81 5.69
CA GLU A 105 -9.33 -4.17 6.03
C GLU A 105 -10.28 -4.79 4.99
N THR A 106 -11.25 -4.09 4.38
CA THR A 106 -12.08 -4.68 3.31
C THR A 106 -11.32 -4.87 2.01
N ILE A 107 -10.40 -3.97 1.64
CA ILE A 107 -9.50 -4.25 0.51
C ILE A 107 -8.63 -5.46 0.86
N HIS A 108 -8.11 -5.55 2.09
CA HIS A 108 -7.33 -6.70 2.54
C HIS A 108 -8.14 -8.01 2.48
N VAL A 109 -9.37 -8.04 2.99
CA VAL A 109 -10.28 -9.19 2.99
C VAL A 109 -10.67 -9.57 1.57
N CYS A 110 -11.12 -8.61 0.77
CA CYS A 110 -11.48 -8.83 -0.63
C CYS A 110 -10.30 -9.39 -1.44
N LEU A 111 -9.10 -8.82 -1.28
CA LEU A 111 -7.91 -9.34 -1.95
C LEU A 111 -7.47 -10.70 -1.40
N HIS A 112 -7.62 -10.95 -0.10
CA HIS A 112 -7.33 -12.26 0.49
C HIS A 112 -8.26 -13.35 -0.05
N ASP A 113 -9.53 -13.02 -0.30
CA ASP A 113 -10.53 -13.97 -0.81
C ASP A 113 -10.41 -14.17 -2.34
N LEU A 114 -10.02 -13.13 -3.07
CA LEU A 114 -9.89 -13.17 -4.54
C LEU A 114 -8.52 -13.63 -5.03
N LEU A 115 -7.45 -13.41 -4.27
CA LEU A 115 -6.10 -13.81 -4.65
C LEU A 115 -5.71 -15.13 -3.98
N PRO A 116 -4.94 -16.00 -4.68
CA PRO A 116 -4.37 -17.17 -4.06
C PRO A 116 -3.57 -16.84 -2.79
N THR A 117 -3.71 -17.66 -1.75
CA THR A 117 -3.14 -17.47 -0.41
C THR A 117 -1.61 -17.29 -0.37
N ASN A 118 -0.91 -17.72 -1.42
CA ASN A 118 0.55 -17.61 -1.52
C ASN A 118 1.03 -16.42 -2.36
N ILE A 119 0.11 -15.54 -2.80
CA ILE A 119 0.44 -14.38 -3.64
C ILE A 119 0.33 -13.07 -2.84
N TYR A 120 -0.62 -12.96 -1.90
CA TYR A 120 -0.86 -11.71 -1.17
C TYR A 120 -0.38 -11.75 0.28
N PHE A 121 0.50 -10.82 0.64
CA PHE A 121 1.07 -10.69 1.98
C PHE A 121 0.81 -9.27 2.53
N ARG A 122 -0.05 -9.14 3.53
CA ARG A 122 -0.24 -7.89 4.28
C ARG A 122 0.62 -7.89 5.54
N LEU A 123 1.56 -6.96 5.66
CA LEU A 123 2.39 -6.77 6.84
C LEU A 123 1.94 -5.48 7.54
N ASN A 124 1.28 -5.61 8.68
CA ASN A 124 0.78 -4.47 9.44
C ASN A 124 0.96 -4.74 10.94
N PRO A 125 2.04 -4.22 11.57
CA PRO A 125 2.36 -4.50 12.97
C PRO A 125 1.34 -3.90 13.94
N PHE A 126 1.15 -4.54 15.09
CA PHE A 126 0.41 -3.94 16.19
C PHE A 126 1.30 -2.94 16.94
N MET A 127 0.80 -1.73 17.14
CA MET A 127 1.47 -0.66 17.86
C MET A 127 1.09 -0.67 19.33
N SER A 128 2.09 -0.56 20.20
CA SER A 128 1.94 -0.56 21.66
C SER A 128 1.37 0.74 22.23
N ALA A 129 1.36 1.80 21.43
CA ALA A 129 0.81 3.10 21.76
C ALA A 129 0.10 3.71 20.55
N ASP A 130 -0.74 4.71 20.80
CA ASP A 130 -1.30 5.54 19.75
C ASP A 130 -0.26 6.58 19.31
N PHE A 131 -0.03 6.66 18.01
CA PHE A 131 0.96 7.53 17.40
C PHE A 131 0.27 8.45 16.40
N VAL A 132 0.51 9.75 16.56
CA VAL A 132 0.00 10.76 15.64
C VAL A 132 0.86 10.84 14.38
N LEU A 133 0.29 11.36 13.28
CA LEU A 133 0.95 11.41 11.97
C LEU A 133 2.25 12.25 11.99
N ASP A 134 2.28 13.31 12.78
CA ASP A 134 3.41 14.24 12.94
C ASP A 134 4.36 13.88 14.11
N GLU A 135 4.27 12.65 14.61
CA GLU A 135 5.18 12.16 15.65
C GLU A 135 6.60 12.05 15.11
N HIS A 136 7.52 12.81 15.70
CA HIS A 136 8.92 12.87 15.30
C HIS A 136 9.87 12.71 16.49
N ARG A 137 9.34 12.47 17.70
CA ARG A 137 10.17 12.31 18.89
C ARG A 137 10.98 11.01 18.81
N PRO A 138 12.31 11.07 19.00
CA PRO A 138 13.17 9.89 18.82
C PRO A 138 12.74 8.68 19.65
N GLU A 139 12.32 8.89 20.90
CA GLU A 139 11.88 7.83 21.80
C GLU A 139 10.59 7.14 21.32
N ARG A 140 9.73 7.87 20.62
CA ARG A 140 8.49 7.35 20.04
C ARG A 140 8.76 6.55 18.77
N ILE A 141 9.64 7.06 17.90
CA ILE A 141 10.12 6.33 16.72
C ILE A 141 10.82 5.03 17.14
N GLU A 142 11.65 5.07 18.18
CA GLU A 142 12.32 3.88 18.71
C GLU A 142 11.30 2.86 19.22
N GLN A 143 10.21 3.31 19.84
CA GLN A 143 9.11 2.43 20.24
C GLN A 143 8.44 1.76 19.03
N MET A 144 8.14 2.52 17.96
CA MET A 144 7.59 1.95 16.72
C MET A 144 8.52 0.88 16.13
N LEU A 145 9.84 1.12 16.14
CA LEU A 145 10.84 0.16 15.68
C LEU A 145 10.84 -1.11 16.53
N ARG A 146 10.77 -0.99 17.86
CA ARG A 146 10.67 -2.14 18.78
C ARG A 146 9.41 -2.96 18.50
N ASP A 147 8.28 -2.31 18.27
CA ASP A 147 7.00 -2.97 17.96
C ASP A 147 7.07 -3.69 16.60
N ALA A 148 7.64 -3.07 15.58
CA ALA A 148 7.85 -3.68 14.27
C ALA A 148 8.79 -4.89 14.35
N GLN A 149 9.88 -4.81 15.10
CA GLN A 149 10.80 -5.94 15.30
C GLN A 149 10.13 -7.09 16.05
N LYS A 150 9.31 -6.78 17.07
CA LYS A 150 8.51 -7.80 17.77
C LYS A 150 7.54 -8.49 16.82
N TYR A 151 6.86 -7.73 15.96
CA TYR A 151 5.98 -8.28 14.94
C TYR A 151 6.72 -9.22 13.98
N ILE A 152 7.91 -8.84 13.51
CA ILE A 152 8.74 -9.69 12.63
C ILE A 152 9.03 -11.02 13.32
N ARG A 153 9.53 -11.00 14.57
CA ARG A 153 9.85 -12.21 15.33
C ARG A 153 8.62 -13.12 15.52
N GLN A 154 7.47 -12.53 15.84
CA GLN A 154 6.24 -13.29 16.04
C GLN A 154 5.67 -13.88 14.74
N ASN A 155 6.04 -13.33 13.59
CA ASN A 155 5.53 -13.73 12.27
C ASN A 155 6.64 -14.32 11.39
N GLU A 156 7.72 -14.86 11.96
CA GLU A 156 8.90 -15.32 11.22
C GLU A 156 8.55 -16.22 10.04
N TYR A 157 7.67 -17.20 10.24
CA TYR A 157 7.22 -18.10 9.19
C TYR A 157 6.59 -17.38 7.98
N LYS A 158 5.83 -16.31 8.24
CA LYS A 158 5.22 -15.48 7.19
C LYS A 158 6.28 -14.72 6.40
N PHE A 159 7.32 -14.19 7.06
CA PHE A 159 8.45 -13.53 6.41
C PHE A 159 9.28 -14.53 5.59
N LEU A 160 9.50 -15.75 6.09
CA LEU A 160 10.18 -16.80 5.33
C LEU A 160 9.41 -17.20 4.07
N LYS A 161 8.09 -17.40 4.18
CA LYS A 161 7.22 -17.65 3.01
C LYS A 161 7.27 -16.51 2.00
N LEU A 162 7.22 -15.27 2.49
CA LEU A 162 7.31 -14.11 1.63
C LEU A 162 8.65 -14.06 0.89
N ALA A 163 9.76 -14.27 1.61
CA ALA A 163 11.09 -14.31 1.01
C ALA A 163 11.21 -15.41 -0.06
N GLN A 164 10.67 -16.60 0.21
CA GLN A 164 10.62 -17.69 -0.77
C GLN A 164 9.82 -17.31 -2.03
N GLN A 165 8.68 -16.63 -1.88
CA GLN A 165 7.88 -16.19 -3.03
C GLN A 165 8.54 -15.06 -3.83
N LEU A 166 9.15 -14.09 -3.16
CA LEU A 166 9.86 -12.99 -3.83
C LEU A 166 11.10 -13.49 -4.60
N THR A 167 11.78 -14.50 -4.05
CA THR A 167 12.99 -15.08 -4.67
C THR A 167 12.70 -16.24 -5.63
N ARG A 168 11.43 -16.60 -5.81
CA ARG A 168 11.03 -17.67 -6.73
C ARG A 168 11.40 -17.30 -8.16
N LEU A 169 12.24 -18.14 -8.78
CA LEU A 169 12.62 -17.99 -10.18
C LEU A 169 11.48 -18.43 -11.11
N ARG A 170 11.40 -17.77 -12.28
CA ARG A 170 10.58 -18.24 -13.41
C ARG A 170 10.95 -19.69 -13.75
N SER A 171 9.95 -20.55 -13.88
CA SER A 171 10.15 -21.95 -14.28
C SER A 171 10.73 -22.06 -15.70
N PRO A 172 11.37 -23.17 -16.09
CA PRO A 172 11.88 -23.35 -17.44
C PRO A 172 10.80 -23.15 -18.52
N LEU A 173 9.58 -23.61 -18.26
CA LEU A 173 8.43 -23.45 -19.14
C LEU A 173 8.00 -21.98 -19.23
N GLN A 174 7.93 -21.26 -18.11
CA GLN A 174 7.64 -19.83 -18.11
C GLN A 174 8.71 -19.05 -18.89
N ARG A 175 10.00 -19.35 -18.69
CA ARG A 175 11.09 -18.72 -19.45
C ARG A 175 10.97 -18.97 -20.96
N LEU A 176 10.55 -20.16 -21.37
CA LEU A 176 10.32 -20.49 -22.77
C LEU A 176 9.13 -19.68 -23.32
N LEU A 177 8.00 -19.66 -22.61
CA LEU A 177 6.83 -18.86 -22.99
C LEU A 177 7.17 -17.37 -23.06
N ASP A 178 7.95 -16.84 -22.11
CA ASP A 178 8.40 -15.45 -22.10
C ASP A 178 9.28 -15.12 -23.33
N LYS A 179 10.16 -16.05 -23.73
CA LYS A 179 10.95 -15.92 -24.96
C LYS A 179 10.08 -15.92 -26.21
N LEU A 180 9.08 -16.80 -26.28
CA LEU A 180 8.13 -16.86 -27.40
C LEU A 180 7.27 -15.60 -27.48
N LYS A 181 6.75 -15.10 -26.36
CA LYS A 181 6.00 -13.84 -26.28
C LYS A 181 6.85 -12.66 -26.76
N LYS A 182 8.11 -12.56 -26.29
CA LYS A 182 9.05 -11.53 -26.75
C LYS A 182 9.35 -11.64 -28.24
N PHE A 183 9.51 -12.85 -28.76
CA PHE A 183 9.72 -13.07 -30.19
C PHE A 183 8.50 -12.57 -30.98
N ILE A 184 7.28 -13.02 -30.65
CA ILE A 184 6.05 -12.60 -31.33
C ILE A 184 5.90 -11.07 -31.30
N HIS A 185 6.10 -10.41 -30.16
CA HIS A 185 5.96 -8.97 -30.01
C HIS A 185 7.03 -8.14 -30.75
N ILE A 186 8.19 -8.71 -31.08
CA ILE A 186 9.21 -8.04 -31.92
C ILE A 186 8.84 -8.15 -33.42
N TYR A 187 8.07 -9.16 -33.80
CA TYR A 187 7.72 -9.45 -35.20
C TYR A 187 6.24 -9.18 -35.54
N THR A 188 5.49 -8.51 -34.65
CA THR A 188 4.13 -7.97 -34.87
C THR A 188 4.06 -6.52 -34.45
#